data_AF-A0A380KZT2-F1
#
_entry.id   AF-A0A380KZT2-F1
#
_cell.length_a   1.000
_cell.length_b   1.000
_cell.length_c   1.000
_cell.angle_alpha   90.00
_cell.angle_beta   90.00
_cell.angle_gamma   90.00
#
_symmetry.space_group_name_H-M   'P 1'
#
loop_
_entity.id
_entity.type
_entity.pdbx_description
1 polymer ?
#
loop_
_entity_poly.entity_id
_entity_poly.type
_entity_poly.pdbx_seq_one_letter_code
_entity_poly.pdbx_strand_id
1 'polypeptide(L)' 'MLKAIVFDMDGVIVDTEYVDFQLQSELVKKIAKKPERLTHADFSRLVGRSYENLLEAIKAISQTDLSLVGIE' A
#
# COMPACT_ATOMS: atom_id res chain seq x y z
N MET A 1 19.45 -24.76 -27.93
CA MET A 1 20.17 -24.28 -26.73
C MET A 1 19.54 -22.96 -26.31
N LEU A 2 19.00 -22.88 -25.11
CA LEU A 2 18.40 -21.64 -24.59
C LEU A 2 19.47 -20.55 -24.50
N LYS A 3 19.16 -19.34 -24.99
CA LYS A 3 20.14 -18.23 -25.11
C LYS A 3 19.96 -17.15 -24.05
N ALA A 4 18.75 -16.98 -23.56
CA ALA A 4 18.41 -16.09 -22.46
C ALA A 4 17.11 -16.52 -21.81
N ILE A 5 16.92 -16.12 -20.55
CA ILE A 5 15.64 -16.15 -19.86
C ILE A 5 15.44 -14.74 -19.31
N VAL A 6 14.24 -14.19 -19.53
CA VAL A 6 13.85 -12.89 -19.00
C VAL A 6 12.84 -13.16 -17.90
N PHE A 7 13.11 -12.61 -16.72
CA PHE A 7 12.22 -12.68 -15.57
C PHE A 7 11.72 -11.28 -15.25
N ASP A 8 10.45 -11.22 -14.90
CA ASP A 8 9.90 -10.03 -14.27
C ASP A 8 10.51 -9.86 -12.87
N MET A 9 10.46 -8.64 -12.35
CA MET A 9 10.95 -8.37 -11.00
C MET A 9 9.84 -8.63 -9.97
N ASP A 10 8.65 -8.06 -10.19
CA ASP A 10 7.49 -8.17 -9.30
C ASP A 10 6.89 -9.59 -9.37
N GLY A 11 6.65 -10.19 -8.21
CA GLY A 11 6.03 -11.52 -8.08
C GLY A 11 6.87 -12.69 -8.61
N VAL A 12 8.05 -12.44 -9.19
CA VAL A 12 8.93 -13.46 -9.77
C VAL A 12 10.30 -13.47 -9.11
N ILE A 13 10.96 -12.32 -8.97
CA ILE A 13 12.25 -12.20 -8.27
C ILE A 13 12.06 -11.61 -6.88
N VAL A 14 11.14 -10.65 -6.73
CA VAL A 14 10.90 -9.88 -5.51
C VAL A 14 9.40 -9.88 -5.20
N ASP A 15 9.06 -10.09 -3.93
CA ASP A 15 7.71 -9.87 -3.41
C ASP A 15 7.53 -8.39 -3.08
N THR A 16 7.28 -7.59 -4.13
CA THR A 16 7.03 -6.16 -3.97
C THR A 16 5.68 -5.86 -3.32
N GLU A 17 4.69 -6.74 -3.46
CA GLU A 17 3.39 -6.60 -2.79
C GLU A 17 3.52 -6.62 -1.26
N TYR A 18 4.38 -7.49 -0.71
CA TYR A 18 4.60 -7.54 0.73
C TYR A 18 5.30 -6.27 1.26
N VAL A 19 6.29 -5.76 0.53
CA VAL A 19 7.00 -4.52 0.89
C VAL A 19 6.04 -3.33 0.82
N ASP A 20 5.25 -3.24 -0.23
CA ASP A 20 4.23 -2.21 -0.40
C ASP A 20 3.20 -2.26 0.74
N PHE A 21 2.73 -3.46 1.10
CA PHE A 21 1.83 -3.64 2.22
C PHE A 21 2.43 -3.12 3.53
N GLN A 22 3.71 -3.41 3.81
CA GLN A 22 4.38 -2.91 5.01
C GLN A 22 4.48 -1.37 5.00
N LEU A 23 4.95 -0.79 3.90
CA LEU A 23 5.12 0.66 3.77
C LEU A 23 3.79 1.41 3.88
N GLN A 24 2.75 0.93 3.19
CA GLN A 24 1.43 1.53 3.21
C GLN A 24 0.78 1.40 4.60
N SER A 25 0.92 0.25 5.26
CA SER A 25 0.42 0.06 6.63
C SER A 25 1.07 1.02 7.61
N GLU A 26 2.38 1.19 7.52
CA GLU A 26 3.14 2.12 8.38
C GLU A 26 2.77 3.58 8.10
N LEU A 27 2.57 3.96 6.83
CA LEU A 27 2.10 5.28 6.48
C LEU A 27 0.72 5.56 7.10
N VAL A 28 -0.24 4.66 6.90
CA VAL A 28 -1.61 4.81 7.43
C VAL A 28 -1.60 4.95 8.94
N LYS A 29 -0.82 4.13 9.66
CA LYS A 29 -0.66 4.26 11.12
C LYS A 29 -0.12 5.64 11.52
N LYS A 30 0.85 6.19 10.79
CA LYS A 30 1.44 7.50 11.12
C LYS A 30 0.48 8.66 10.93
N ILE A 31 -0.41 8.58 9.95
CA ILE A 31 -1.32 9.69 9.60
C ILE A 31 -2.74 9.54 10.17
N ALA A 32 -3.06 8.37 10.74
CA ALA A 32 -4.38 8.09 11.26
C ALA A 32 -4.72 8.92 12.49
N LYS A 33 -5.98 9.34 12.62
CA LYS A 33 -6.48 10.03 13.83
C LYS A 33 -6.45 9.15 15.08
N LYS A 34 -6.65 7.84 14.90
CA LYS A 34 -6.79 6.85 15.98
C LYS A 34 -6.04 5.57 15.62
N PRO A 35 -4.69 5.62 15.52
CA PRO A 35 -3.89 4.49 15.06
C PRO A 35 -4.04 3.24 15.93
N GLU A 36 -4.35 3.41 17.22
CA GLU A 36 -4.58 2.32 18.18
C GLU A 36 -5.81 1.46 17.88
N ARG A 37 -6.71 1.94 17.02
CA ARG A 37 -7.93 1.21 16.61
C ARG A 37 -7.75 0.42 15.32
N LEU A 38 -6.63 0.60 14.62
CA LEU A 38 -6.38 -0.06 13.35
C LEU A 38 -5.94 -1.50 13.57
N THR A 39 -6.57 -2.39 12.81
CA THR A 39 -6.30 -3.83 12.82
C THR A 39 -5.61 -4.26 11.53
N HIS A 40 -5.04 -5.46 11.52
CA HIS A 40 -4.47 -6.03 10.30
C HIS A 40 -5.49 -6.14 9.15
N ALA A 41 -6.76 -6.43 9.48
CA ALA A 41 -7.84 -6.52 8.51
C ALA A 41 -8.15 -5.18 7.82
N ASP A 42 -7.94 -4.06 8.52
CA ASP A 42 -8.08 -2.73 7.92
C ASP A 42 -7.03 -2.50 6.83
N PHE A 43 -5.80 -2.98 7.05
CA PHE A 43 -4.71 -2.86 6.09
C PHE A 43 -4.82 -3.84 4.92
N SER A 44 -5.51 -4.98 5.07
CA SER A 44 -5.79 -5.89 3.94
C SER A 44 -6.54 -5.19 2.81
N ARG A 45 -7.24 -4.10 3.12
CA ARG A 45 -7.90 -3.26 2.12
C ARG A 45 -6.91 -2.47 1.25
N LEU A 46 -5.62 -2.42 1.53
CA LEU A 46 -4.64 -1.65 0.76
C LEU A 46 -4.03 -2.46 -0.39
N VAL A 47 -4.05 -3.79 -0.30
CA VAL A 47 -3.38 -4.70 -1.25
C VAL A 47 -4.08 -4.73 -2.61
N GLY A 48 -3.29 -4.76 -3.70
CA GLY A 48 -3.77 -4.99 -5.06
C GLY A 48 -4.62 -3.87 -5.65
N ARG A 49 -4.57 -2.65 -5.10
CA ARG A 49 -5.33 -1.50 -5.61
C ARG A 49 -4.52 -0.68 -6.60
N SER A 50 -5.21 -0.13 -7.60
CA SER A 50 -4.67 0.98 -8.39
C SER A 50 -4.39 2.19 -7.49
N TYR A 51 -3.45 3.06 -7.89
CA TYR A 51 -3.05 4.23 -7.09
C TYR A 51 -4.22 5.13 -6.67
N GLU A 52 -5.16 5.40 -7.57
CA GLU A 52 -6.36 6.19 -7.27
C GLU A 52 -7.21 5.54 -6.17
N ASN A 53 -7.46 4.22 -6.29
CA ASN A 53 -8.23 3.46 -5.32
C ASN A 53 -7.48 3.26 -3.99
N LEU A 54 -6.15 3.21 -4.04
CA LEU A 54 -5.28 3.14 -2.87
C LEU A 54 -5.38 4.44 -2.06
N LEU A 55 -5.33 5.59 -2.72
CA LEU A 55 -5.47 6.89 -2.06
C LEU A 55 -6.82 7.01 -1.34
N GLU A 56 -7.90 6.61 -1.99
CA GLU A 56 -9.24 6.60 -1.38
C GLU A 56 -9.34 5.62 -0.20
N ALA A 57 -8.71 4.45 -0.29
CA ALA A 57 -8.63 3.52 0.84
C ALA A 57 -7.84 4.11 2.02
N ILE A 58 -6.69 4.74 1.75
CA ILE A 58 -5.86 5.41 2.77
C ILE A 58 -6.64 6.51 3.48
N LYS A 59 -7.38 7.36 2.74
CA LYS A 59 -8.26 8.39 3.31
C LYS A 59 -9.31 7.78 4.23
N ALA A 60 -10.00 6.73 3.75
CA ALA A 60 -11.07 6.09 4.49
C ALA A 60 -10.60 5.42 5.79
N ILE A 61 -9.42 4.79 5.77
CA ILE A 61 -8.86 4.08 6.93
C ILE A 61 -8.25 5.06 7.93
N SER A 62 -7.44 6.03 7.47
CA SER A 62 -6.74 6.96 8.35
C SER A 62 -7.65 7.99 9.00
N GLN A 63 -8.74 8.38 8.31
CA GLN A 63 -9.59 9.51 8.70
C GLN A 63 -8.79 10.79 8.96
N THR A 64 -7.62 10.93 8.33
CA THR A 64 -6.67 12.01 8.57
C THR A 64 -7.25 13.38 8.22
N ASP A 65 -6.79 14.43 8.92
CA ASP A 65 -7.09 15.82 8.57
C ASP A 65 -6.10 16.39 7.55
N LEU A 66 -5.08 15.61 7.16
CA LEU A 66 -4.11 16.04 6.16
C LEU A 66 -4.81 16.24 4.82
N SER A 67 -4.58 17.41 4.22
CA SER A 67 -4.89 17.61 2.80
C SER A 67 -3.99 16.70 1.98
N LEU A 68 -4.57 15.62 1.45
CA LEU A 68 -3.89 14.74 0.50
C LEU A 68 -4.03 15.23 -0.95
N VAL A 69 -4.50 16.46 -1.14
CA VAL A 69 -4.54 17.16 -2.43
C VAL A 69 -3.13 17.68 -2.72
N GLY A 70 -2.48 17.15 -3.76
CA GLY A 70 -1.13 17.56 -4.19
C GLY A 70 -0.08 16.44 -4.21
N ILE A 71 -0.47 15.19 -3.92
CA ILE A 71 0.35 14.01 -4.23
C ILE A 71 -0.08 13.56 -5.63
N GLU A 72 0.44 14.24 -6.66
CA GLU A 72 0.36 13.81 -8.08
C GLU A 72 1.67 13.14 -8.49
#